data_AF-A0A9W4TC10-F1
#
_entry.id   AF-A0A9W4TC10-F1
#
_cell.length_a   1.000
_cell.length_b   1.000
_cell.length_c   1.000
_cell.angle_alpha   90.00
_cell.angle_beta   90.00
_cell.angle_gamma   90.00
#
_symmetry.space_group_name_H-M   'P 1'
#
loop_
_entity.id
_entity.type
_entity.pdbx_description
1 polymer ?
#
loop_
_entity_poly.entity_id
_entity_poly.type
_entity_poly.pdbx_seq_one_letter_code
_entity_poly.pdbx_strand_id
1 'polypeptide(L)'
;MFESETSKQPGINHLNNHQYNDIRRHGLGRMDQICTHCNAKFWINEKDKSSSLTFLSFAVCCASGKVNLPPSLKPPSYLLNLYTSSNSIATSFHKNIRGYNNLLACISFGANINKEFQKQGISNFQIHGQ
;
A
#
# COMPACT_ATOMS: atom_id res chain seq x y z
N MET A 1 2.40 7.88 -44.75
CA MET A 1 2.15 6.67 -45.57
C MET A 1 3.19 5.65 -45.17
N PHE A 2 2.80 4.67 -44.36
CA PHE A 2 3.24 3.28 -44.34
C PHE A 2 2.48 2.63 -43.19
N GLU A 3 1.54 1.77 -43.56
CA GLU A 3 0.70 0.94 -42.70
C GLU A 3 1.46 -0.31 -42.22
N SER A 4 0.91 -0.88 -41.13
CA SER A 4 0.90 -2.28 -40.69
C SER A 4 2.26 -3.00 -40.53
N GLU A 5 2.53 -3.70 -39.42
CA GLU A 5 1.76 -4.87 -38.96
C GLU A 5 1.71 -4.97 -37.42
N THR A 6 0.50 -5.25 -36.94
CA THR A 6 0.19 -5.59 -35.57
C THR A 6 0.55 -7.05 -35.30
N SER A 7 1.56 -7.28 -34.45
CA SER A 7 1.80 -8.61 -33.89
C SER A 7 0.66 -8.96 -32.93
N LYS A 8 -0.16 -9.93 -33.34
CA LYS A 8 -1.23 -10.56 -32.54
C LYS A 8 -0.71 -10.97 -31.16
N GLN A 9 -1.22 -10.33 -30.10
CA GLN A 9 -1.22 -10.93 -28.77
C GLN A 9 -2.23 -12.09 -28.74
N PRO A 10 -1.90 -13.23 -28.11
CA PRO A 10 -2.83 -14.34 -27.98
C PRO A 10 -4.03 -13.91 -27.11
N GLY A 11 -5.21 -14.31 -27.57
CA GLY A 11 -6.50 -13.79 -27.15
C GLY A 11 -6.67 -13.70 -25.64
N ILE A 12 -6.94 -12.47 -25.18
CA ILE A 12 -7.75 -12.26 -23.99
C ILE A 12 -9.12 -12.84 -24.34
N ASN A 13 -9.36 -14.09 -23.94
CA ASN A 13 -10.69 -14.66 -23.98
C ASN A 13 -11.64 -13.66 -23.35
N HIS A 14 -12.66 -13.28 -24.11
CA HIS A 14 -13.79 -12.46 -23.69
C HIS A 14 -14.23 -12.81 -22.27
N LEU A 15 -13.74 -12.07 -21.28
CA LEU A 15 -14.40 -12.01 -19.99
C LEU A 15 -15.57 -11.06 -20.21
N ASN A 16 -16.73 -11.67 -20.47
CA ASN A 16 -18.01 -11.00 -20.55
C ASN A 16 -18.13 -9.99 -19.39
N ASN A 17 -18.57 -8.77 -19.69
CA ASN A 17 -18.87 -7.68 -18.75
C ASN A 17 -19.89 -8.05 -17.63
N HIS A 18 -20.35 -9.30 -17.58
CA HIS A 18 -21.25 -9.84 -16.57
C HIS A 18 -20.56 -10.44 -15.34
N GLN A 19 -19.25 -10.73 -15.35
CA GLN A 19 -18.57 -11.34 -14.20
C GLN A 19 -17.92 -10.36 -13.21
N TYR A 20 -17.86 -9.06 -13.52
CA TYR A 20 -17.28 -8.05 -12.61
C TYR A 20 -18.25 -7.58 -11.51
N ASN A 21 -19.53 -7.98 -11.60
CA ASN A 21 -20.60 -7.43 -10.77
C ASN A 21 -20.82 -8.13 -9.41
N ASP A 22 -20.06 -9.17 -9.07
CA ASP A 22 -20.19 -9.87 -7.77
C ASP A 22 -18.85 -10.05 -7.03
N ILE A 23 -17.94 -9.07 -7.15
CA ILE A 23 -16.84 -8.96 -6.18
C ILE A 23 -17.41 -8.38 -4.89
N ARG A 24 -17.92 -9.26 -4.02
CA ARG A 24 -18.36 -8.85 -2.68
C ARG A 24 -17.15 -8.36 -1.89
N ARG A 25 -17.26 -7.15 -1.33
CA ARG A 25 -16.24 -6.63 -0.42
C ARG A 25 -16.12 -7.55 0.78
N HIS A 26 -14.93 -8.12 0.98
CA HIS A 26 -14.64 -8.87 2.19
C HIS A 26 -14.57 -7.91 3.38
N GLY A 27 -15.43 -8.11 4.38
CA GLY A 27 -15.47 -7.31 5.59
C GLY A 27 -14.92 -8.08 6.78
N LEU A 28 -13.83 -7.59 7.37
CA LEU A 28 -13.22 -8.15 8.59
C LEU A 28 -13.85 -7.64 9.89
N GLY A 29 -14.82 -6.74 9.80
CA GLY A 29 -15.40 -6.07 10.97
C GLY A 29 -14.52 -4.95 11.52
N ARG A 30 -14.65 -4.68 12.83
CA ARG A 30 -13.89 -3.62 13.52
C ARG A 30 -12.47 -4.10 13.84
N MET A 31 -11.53 -3.18 13.75
CA MET A 31 -10.15 -3.38 14.21
C MET A 31 -10.03 -2.92 15.67
N ASP A 32 -10.55 -3.73 16.60
CA ASP A 32 -10.68 -3.41 18.02
C ASP A 32 -9.95 -4.39 18.95
N GLN A 33 -9.29 -5.40 18.40
CA GLN A 33 -8.46 -6.30 19.20
C GLN A 33 -7.13 -5.63 19.49
N ILE A 34 -6.71 -5.60 20.75
CA ILE A 34 -5.51 -4.86 21.19
C ILE A 34 -4.44 -5.87 21.62
N CYS A 35 -3.25 -5.77 21.05
CA CYS A 35 -2.09 -6.54 21.50
C CYS A 35 -1.72 -6.15 22.93
N THR A 36 -1.60 -7.13 23.82
CA THR A 36 -1.28 -6.94 25.24
C THR A 36 0.15 -6.43 25.50
N HIS A 37 1.04 -6.53 24.51
CA HIS A 37 2.45 -6.15 24.65
C HIS A 37 2.74 -4.73 24.15
N CYS A 38 2.15 -4.30 23.03
CA CYS A 38 2.49 -3.03 22.38
C CYS A 38 1.29 -2.14 22.04
N ASN A 39 0.08 -2.54 22.43
CA ASN A 39 -1.17 -1.81 22.20
C ASN A 39 -1.55 -1.58 20.72
N ALA A 40 -0.89 -2.27 19.80
CA ALA A 40 -1.28 -2.28 18.39
C ALA A 40 -2.69 -2.88 18.22
N LYS A 41 -3.47 -2.33 17.28
CA LYS A 41 -4.84 -2.76 16.97
C LYS A 41 -4.84 -3.76 15.81
N PHE A 42 -5.70 -4.76 15.91
CA PHE A 42 -5.83 -5.86 14.95
C PHE A 42 -7.30 -6.20 14.69
N TRP A 43 -7.54 -6.88 13.57
CA TRP A 43 -8.78 -7.63 13.37
C TRP A 43 -8.69 -9.00 14.05
N ILE A 44 -9.83 -9.55 14.49
CA ILE A 44 -9.88 -10.87 15.14
C ILE A 44 -9.33 -11.98 14.24
N ASN A 45 -9.50 -11.85 12.93
CA ASN A 45 -9.01 -12.78 11.92
C ASN A 45 -7.48 -12.78 11.76
N GLU A 46 -6.78 -11.78 12.30
CA GLU A 46 -5.31 -11.67 12.24
C GLU A 46 -4.60 -12.30 13.45
N LYS A 47 -5.36 -12.89 14.39
CA LYS A 47 -4.78 -13.59 15.53
C LYS A 47 -3.88 -14.75 15.07
N ASP A 48 -2.91 -15.10 15.89
CA ASP A 48 -2.07 -16.28 15.63
C ASP A 48 -2.95 -17.55 15.59
N LYS A 49 -2.63 -18.50 14.71
CA LYS A 49 -3.42 -19.74 14.57
C LYS A 49 -3.54 -20.54 15.87
N SER A 50 -2.48 -20.51 16.69
CA SER A 50 -2.42 -21.18 18.00
C SER A 50 -3.08 -20.38 19.12
N SER A 51 -3.54 -19.16 18.86
CA SER A 51 -4.13 -18.28 19.86
C SER A 51 -5.57 -18.70 20.19
N SER A 52 -5.85 -18.78 21.49
CA SER A 52 -7.21 -18.95 22.00
C SER A 52 -8.04 -17.67 21.79
N LEU A 53 -9.36 -17.82 21.70
CA LEU A 53 -10.27 -16.67 21.73
C LEU A 53 -10.29 -15.95 23.10
N THR A 54 -9.84 -16.63 24.16
CA THR A 54 -9.69 -16.04 25.50
C THR A 54 -8.37 -15.31 25.71
N PHE A 55 -7.33 -15.66 24.94
CA PHE A 55 -6.00 -15.05 25.03
C PHE A 55 -5.46 -14.80 23.62
N LEU A 56 -5.79 -13.61 23.10
CA LEU A 56 -5.39 -13.20 21.78
C LEU A 56 -3.91 -12.85 21.74
N SER A 57 -3.17 -13.53 20.86
CA SER A 57 -1.78 -13.23 20.55
C SER A 57 -1.63 -12.83 19.08
N PHE A 58 -0.71 -11.91 18.84
CA PHE A 58 -0.42 -11.36 17.52
C PHE A 58 1.10 -11.32 17.32
N ALA A 59 1.63 -12.11 16.40
CA ALA A 59 3.05 -12.13 16.09
C ALA A 59 3.49 -10.93 15.22
N VAL A 60 2.58 -10.33 14.46
CA VAL A 60 2.92 -9.33 13.42
C VAL A 60 3.48 -8.03 13.98
N CYS A 61 2.99 -7.54 15.11
CA CYS A 61 3.42 -6.24 15.64
C CYS A 61 4.77 -6.31 16.38
N CYS A 62 4.87 -7.15 17.42
CA CYS A 62 6.01 -7.15 18.33
C CYS A 62 6.63 -8.55 18.51
N ALA A 63 6.37 -9.46 17.56
CA ALA A 63 6.78 -10.86 17.64
C ALA A 63 6.40 -11.50 18.98
N SER A 64 5.15 -11.28 19.42
CA SER A 64 4.62 -11.75 20.71
C SER A 64 5.42 -11.23 21.91
N GLY A 65 5.78 -9.93 21.88
CA GLY A 65 6.53 -9.26 22.95
C GLY A 65 8.04 -9.45 22.91
N LYS A 66 8.59 -10.16 21.91
CA LYS A 66 10.04 -10.40 21.78
C LYS A 66 10.80 -9.15 21.34
N VAL A 67 10.16 -8.21 20.66
CA VAL A 67 10.77 -6.94 20.26
C VAL A 67 10.02 -5.75 20.82
N ASN A 68 10.77 -4.78 21.33
CA ASN A 68 10.20 -3.50 21.74
C ASN A 68 10.20 -2.54 20.54
N LEU A 69 9.01 -2.14 20.09
CA LEU A 69 8.88 -1.20 18.99
C LEU A 69 9.09 0.24 19.50
N PRO A 70 9.81 1.09 18.76
CA PRO A 70 9.88 2.51 19.10
C PRO A 70 8.48 3.13 19.01
N PRO A 71 8.18 4.16 19.83
CA PRO A 71 6.93 4.91 19.71
C PRO A 71 6.74 5.47 18.30
N SER A 72 5.49 5.53 17.85
CA SER A 72 5.18 6.14 16.56
C SER A 72 5.57 7.62 16.57
N LEU A 73 6.31 8.02 15.53
CA LEU A 73 6.65 9.43 15.34
C LEU A 73 5.38 10.21 15.02
N LYS A 74 5.21 11.35 15.69
CA LYS A 74 4.11 12.25 15.36
C LYS A 74 4.32 12.77 13.93
N PRO A 75 3.32 12.66 13.05
CA PRO A 75 3.43 13.21 11.71
C PRO A 75 3.61 14.74 11.76
N PRO A 76 4.26 15.34 10.76
CA PRO A 76 4.31 16.79 10.59
C PRO A 76 2.92 17.42 10.74
N SER A 77 2.84 18.58 11.41
CA SER A 77 1.58 19.23 11.77
C SER A 77 0.66 19.48 10.57
N TYR A 78 1.24 19.82 9.42
CA TYR A 78 0.52 19.99 8.17
C TYR A 78 -0.19 18.71 7.72
N LEU A 79 0.53 17.58 7.69
CA LEU A 79 -0.04 16.28 7.32
C LEU A 79 -1.11 15.82 8.32
N LEU A 80 -0.88 16.06 9.62
CA LEU A 80 -1.87 15.77 10.64
C LEU A 80 -3.14 16.59 10.42
N ASN A 81 -3.02 17.88 10.13
CA ASN A 81 -4.16 18.76 9.86
C ASN A 81 -4.94 18.31 8.62
N LEU A 82 -4.25 17.99 7.53
CA LEU A 82 -4.87 17.43 6.33
C LEU A 82 -5.64 16.14 6.64
N TYR A 83 -5.14 15.31 7.56
CA TYR A 83 -5.77 14.05 7.91
C TYR A 83 -6.95 14.20 8.90
N THR A 84 -6.91 15.14 9.85
CA THR A 84 -7.91 15.21 10.93
C THR A 84 -8.88 16.38 10.84
N SER A 85 -8.58 17.44 10.08
CA SER A 85 -9.45 18.61 9.98
C SER A 85 -10.67 18.37 9.09
N SER A 86 -11.68 19.22 9.23
CA SER A 86 -12.89 19.25 8.39
C SER A 86 -12.96 20.48 7.49
N ASN A 87 -11.86 21.22 7.32
CA ASN A 87 -11.81 22.35 6.41
C ASN A 87 -11.88 21.89 4.93
N SER A 88 -12.06 22.84 4.00
CA SER A 88 -12.23 22.54 2.57
C SER A 88 -11.03 21.81 1.96
N ILE A 89 -9.81 22.17 2.40
CA ILE A 89 -8.56 21.57 1.92
C ILE A 89 -8.46 20.11 2.40
N ALA A 90 -8.65 19.85 3.69
CA ALA A 90 -8.64 18.51 4.28
C ALA A 90 -9.74 17.63 3.67
N THR A 91 -10.93 18.18 3.45
CA THR A 91 -12.03 17.46 2.78
C THR A 91 -11.66 17.06 1.35
N SER A 92 -11.02 17.95 0.59
CA SER A 92 -10.51 17.64 -0.74
C SER A 92 -9.41 16.58 -0.68
N PHE A 93 -8.51 16.67 0.30
CA PHE A 93 -7.47 15.68 0.54
C PHE A 93 -8.06 14.30 0.84
N HIS A 94 -9.03 14.17 1.74
CA HIS A 94 -9.68 12.89 2.06
C HIS A 94 -10.34 12.23 0.84
N LYS A 95 -11.00 13.03 0.00
CA LYS A 95 -11.63 12.54 -1.24
C LYS A 95 -10.59 11.97 -2.22
N ASN A 96 -9.39 12.55 -2.25
CA ASN A 96 -8.35 12.24 -3.23
C ASN A 96 -7.14 11.47 -2.65
N ILE A 97 -7.16 11.09 -1.37
CA ILE A 97 -6.00 10.53 -0.65
C ILE A 97 -5.40 9.30 -1.32
N ARG A 98 -6.22 8.44 -1.93
CA ARG A 98 -5.73 7.28 -2.69
C ARG A 98 -4.93 7.71 -3.92
N GLY A 99 -5.37 8.74 -4.62
CA GLY A 99 -4.65 9.29 -5.78
C GLY A 99 -3.29 9.86 -5.38
N TYR A 100 -3.26 10.63 -4.30
CA TYR A 100 -2.00 11.16 -3.75
C TYR A 100 -1.04 10.04 -3.32
N ASN A 101 -1.52 9.03 -2.59
CA ASN A 101 -0.69 7.91 -2.15
C ASN A 101 -0.14 7.11 -3.34
N ASN A 102 -0.96 6.87 -4.36
CA ASN A 102 -0.52 6.16 -5.57
C ASN A 102 0.55 6.96 -6.32
N LEU A 103 0.35 8.27 -6.48
CA LEU A 103 1.32 9.13 -7.15
C LEU A 103 2.66 9.17 -6.39
N LEU A 104 2.61 9.30 -5.05
CA LEU A 104 3.81 9.33 -4.22
C LEU A 104 4.56 8.00 -4.22
N ALA A 105 3.84 6.86 -4.22
CA ALA A 105 4.45 5.54 -4.36
C ALA A 105 5.20 5.38 -5.69
N CYS A 106 4.69 5.99 -6.77
CA CYS A 106 5.37 6.00 -8.07
C CYS A 106 6.57 6.97 -8.13
N ILE A 107 6.67 7.93 -7.21
CA ILE A 107 7.77 8.90 -7.17
C ILE A 107 8.93 8.36 -6.33
N SER A 108 8.71 7.41 -5.43
CA SER A 108 9.77 6.85 -4.58
C SER A 108 10.71 5.84 -5.26
N PHE A 109 10.68 5.70 -6.58
CA PHE A 109 11.70 4.89 -7.27
C PHE A 109 13.05 5.60 -7.26
N GLY A 110 13.95 5.14 -6.41
CA GLY A 110 15.37 5.51 -6.50
C GLY A 110 15.96 4.92 -7.77
N ALA A 111 16.31 5.76 -8.74
CA ALA A 111 17.09 5.32 -9.89
C ALA A 111 18.58 5.23 -9.50
N ASN A 112 19.17 4.04 -9.61
CA ASN A 112 20.61 3.89 -9.51
C ASN A 112 21.24 4.40 -10.81
N ILE A 113 21.77 5.62 -10.78
CA ILE A 113 22.49 6.19 -11.92
C ILE A 113 23.86 5.53 -11.99
N ASN A 114 24.01 4.56 -12.90
CA ASN A 114 25.31 3.98 -13.17
C ASN A 114 26.14 4.96 -14.02
N LYS A 115 27.15 5.57 -13.39
CA LYS A 115 28.03 6.59 -14.00
C LYS A 115 28.95 6.03 -15.08
N GLU A 116 29.14 4.71 -15.15
CA GLU A 116 29.95 4.05 -16.19
C GLU A 116 29.35 4.26 -17.59
N PHE A 117 28.02 4.31 -17.69
CA PHE A 117 27.31 4.48 -18.97
C PHE A 117 27.16 5.94 -19.41
N GLN A 118 27.62 6.92 -18.61
CA GLN A 118 27.48 8.35 -18.92
C GLN A 118 28.60 8.90 -19.81
N LYS A 119 29.55 8.08 -20.26
CA LYS A 119 30.74 8.55 -20.96
C LYS A 119 30.61 8.64 -22.49
N GLN A 120 29.53 8.13 -23.12
CA GLN A 120 29.30 8.24 -24.57
C GLN A 120 27.83 7.95 -24.95
N GLY A 121 27.13 8.93 -25.54
CA GLY A 121 25.80 8.73 -26.14
C GLY A 121 24.62 8.65 -25.16
N ILE A 122 23.42 8.39 -25.72
CA ILE A 122 22.08 8.45 -25.07
C ILE A 122 22.11 7.94 -23.62
N SER A 123 21.65 8.80 -22.69
CA SER A 123 21.61 8.49 -21.26
C SER A 123 20.60 7.38 -20.98
N ASN A 124 21.11 6.19 -20.61
CA ASN A 124 20.27 5.07 -20.18
C ASN A 124 20.05 5.15 -18.67
N PHE A 125 18.81 5.41 -18.25
CA PHE A 125 18.39 5.29 -16.85
C PHE A 125 17.76 3.92 -16.66
N GLN A 126 18.33 3.11 -15.76
CA GLN A 126 17.75 1.82 -15.40
C GLN A 126 16.99 1.95 -14.08
N ILE A 127 15.66 1.87 -14.17
CA ILE A 127 14.78 1.87 -13.01
C ILE A 127 14.53 0.41 -12.62
N HIS A 128 14.91 0.04 -11.40
CA HIS A 128 14.58 -1.27 -10.84
C HIS A 128 13.32 -1.10 -9.98
N GLY A 129 12.26 -1.83 -10.32
CA GLY A 129 11.12 -2.02 -9.42
C GLY A 129 11.43 -3.12 -8.40
N GLN A 130 10.80 -3.04 -7.23
CA GLN A 130 10.83 -4.10 -6.22
C GLN A 130 9.93 -5.27 -6.62
#